data_AF-A0A941BTQ5-F1
#
_entry.id   AF-A0A941BTQ5-F1
#
_cell.length_a   1.000
_cell.length_b   1.000
_cell.length_c   1.000
_cell.angle_alpha   90.00
_cell.angle_beta   90.00
_cell.angle_gamma   90.00
#
_symmetry.space_group_name_H-M   'P 1'
#
loop_
_entity.id
_entity.type
_entity.pdbx_description
1 polymer ?
#
loop_
_entity_poly.entity_id
_entity_poly.type
_entity_poly.pdbx_seq_one_letter_code
_entity_poly.pdbx_strand_id
1 'polypeptide(L)'
;MPVLVITGTGTEVGKTVTTAAVAAAALAAGRSVAVLKPAQTGVRPDERGDADEVARLAGAVTAAELARYPEPLAPATAARRSGRAPVRPGEVAEAAAKLATGHDLVLVEGAGGLLVRFDPEGGTLADVAALLGAPVLLVAAAGLGTLNTTGLTAGELARRGLELTGVVVGSWPAEADLACRCNLADLPEVAAAPLLGALPAGAAALAPADFRAAAPAWLAPVLHGTWDAEAFRARHAPPEGGARERGGGQSP
;
A
#
# COMPACT_ATOMS: atom_id res chain seq x y z
N MET A 1 -9.43 -2.98 -14.83
CA MET A 1 -8.86 -1.65 -14.51
C MET A 1 -7.48 -1.58 -15.13
N PRO A 2 -7.21 -0.62 -16.03
CA PRO A 2 -5.87 -0.47 -16.59
C PRO A 2 -4.90 0.11 -15.56
N VAL A 3 -5.36 0.89 -14.58
CA VAL A 3 -4.50 1.52 -13.56
C VAL A 3 -5.12 1.40 -12.17
N LEU A 4 -4.29 1.05 -11.18
CA LEU A 4 -4.60 1.07 -9.74
C LEU A 4 -3.54 1.89 -9.02
N VAL A 5 -3.95 2.92 -8.29
CA VAL A 5 -3.05 3.76 -7.50
C VAL A 5 -2.89 3.14 -6.11
N ILE A 6 -1.66 2.94 -5.66
CA ILE A 6 -1.35 2.37 -4.35
C ILE A 6 -0.76 3.46 -3.46
N THR A 7 -1.49 3.80 -2.40
CA THR A 7 -1.06 4.75 -1.37
C THR A 7 -0.96 4.09 -0.01
N GLY A 8 -0.56 4.84 1.02
CA GLY A 8 -0.50 4.33 2.37
C GLY A 8 -0.89 5.36 3.41
N THR A 9 -1.08 4.90 4.65
CA THR A 9 -1.26 5.79 5.81
C THR A 9 0.06 6.42 6.30
N GLY A 10 1.18 6.15 5.63
CA GLY A 10 2.49 6.67 6.02
C GLY A 10 3.66 6.03 5.27
N THR A 11 4.85 6.23 5.79
CA THR A 11 6.06 5.51 5.39
C THR A 11 6.07 4.10 6.01
N GLU A 12 6.74 3.15 5.37
CA GLU A 12 7.00 1.80 5.93
C GLU A 12 5.76 0.96 6.31
N VAL A 13 4.56 1.37 5.89
CA VAL A 13 3.31 0.61 6.12
C VAL A 13 3.18 -0.65 5.25
N GLY A 14 4.17 -0.97 4.41
CA GLY A 14 4.15 -2.15 3.54
C GLY A 14 3.64 -1.92 2.11
N LYS A 15 3.70 -0.68 1.58
CA LYS A 15 3.27 -0.37 0.20
C LYS A 15 3.99 -1.23 -0.84
N THR A 16 5.32 -1.22 -0.86
CA THR A 16 6.14 -1.98 -1.82
C THR A 16 5.81 -3.46 -1.82
N VAL A 17 5.64 -4.06 -0.63
CA VAL A 17 5.27 -5.48 -0.48
C VAL A 17 3.84 -5.73 -0.95
N THR A 18 2.92 -4.81 -0.68
CA THR A 18 1.53 -4.89 -1.17
C THR A 18 1.48 -4.79 -2.70
N THR A 19 2.21 -3.84 -3.29
CA THR A 19 2.36 -3.70 -4.75
C THR A 19 2.90 -4.99 -5.36
N ALA A 20 3.92 -5.59 -4.74
CA ALA A 20 4.48 -6.86 -5.17
C ALA A 20 3.48 -8.01 -5.07
N ALA A 21 2.69 -8.09 -3.99
CA ALA A 21 1.70 -9.14 -3.81
C ALA A 21 0.57 -9.03 -4.85
N VAL A 22 0.07 -7.80 -5.09
CA VAL A 22 -0.96 -7.55 -6.11
C VAL A 22 -0.42 -7.88 -7.51
N ALA A 23 0.82 -7.48 -7.82
CA ALA A 23 1.46 -7.82 -9.08
C ALA A 23 1.64 -9.34 -9.25
N ALA A 24 2.10 -10.05 -8.22
CA ALA A 24 2.28 -11.50 -8.25
C ALA A 24 0.96 -12.23 -8.48
N ALA A 25 -0.11 -11.83 -7.78
CA ALA A 25 -1.44 -12.39 -7.94
C ALA A 25 -2.02 -12.14 -9.35
N ALA A 26 -1.86 -10.92 -9.88
CA ALA A 26 -2.30 -10.59 -11.23
C ALA A 26 -1.53 -11.36 -12.31
N LEU A 27 -0.20 -11.51 -12.16
CA LEU A 27 0.63 -12.34 -13.05
C LEU A 27 0.20 -13.81 -13.01
N ALA A 28 -0.08 -14.36 -11.81
CA ALA A 28 -0.58 -15.72 -11.65
C ALA A 28 -1.96 -15.91 -12.31
N ALA A 29 -2.78 -14.84 -12.37
CA ALA A 29 -4.04 -14.80 -13.10
C ALA A 29 -3.88 -14.53 -14.62
N GLY A 30 -2.64 -14.57 -15.14
CA GLY A 30 -2.36 -14.42 -16.58
C GLY A 30 -2.41 -12.99 -17.10
N ARG A 31 -2.37 -11.98 -16.23
CA ARG A 31 -2.38 -10.56 -16.61
C ARG A 31 -0.95 -10.07 -16.86
N SER A 32 -0.77 -9.18 -17.83
CA SER A 32 0.46 -8.39 -17.97
C SER A 32 0.48 -7.21 -17.00
N VAL A 33 1.60 -6.99 -16.28
CA VAL A 33 1.66 -5.99 -15.20
C VAL A 33 2.81 -5.00 -15.40
N ALA A 34 2.52 -3.72 -15.24
CA ALA A 34 3.53 -2.68 -15.09
C ALA A 34 3.44 -2.04 -13.69
N VAL A 35 4.59 -1.60 -13.18
CA VAL A 35 4.72 -0.94 -11.88
C VAL A 35 5.45 0.37 -12.09
N LEU A 36 4.76 1.47 -11.79
CA LEU A 36 5.28 2.82 -11.89
C LEU A 36 5.50 3.38 -10.49
N LYS A 37 6.76 3.64 -10.16
CA LYS A 37 7.14 4.39 -8.96
C LYS A 37 7.49 5.82 -9.39
N PRO A 38 6.60 6.82 -9.18
CA PRO A 38 6.80 8.16 -9.74
C PRO A 38 8.12 8.80 -9.27
N ALA A 39 8.35 8.78 -7.96
CA ALA A 39 9.54 9.35 -7.35
C ALA A 39 10.12 8.36 -6.34
N GLN A 40 11.31 7.85 -6.65
CA GLN A 40 12.11 7.06 -5.74
C GLN A 40 13.03 7.99 -4.94
N THR A 41 13.03 7.88 -3.61
CA THR A 41 13.88 8.69 -2.73
C THR A 41 14.75 7.80 -1.85
N GLY A 42 15.82 8.36 -1.28
CA GLY A 42 16.67 7.67 -0.30
C GLY A 42 17.54 6.54 -0.83
N VAL A 43 17.78 6.49 -2.14
CA VAL A 43 18.58 5.45 -2.79
C VAL A 43 19.57 6.06 -3.78
N ARG A 44 20.75 5.45 -3.88
CA ARG A 44 21.77 5.80 -4.87
C ARG A 44 21.36 5.32 -6.27
N PRO A 45 21.97 5.85 -7.35
CA PRO A 45 21.64 5.43 -8.72
C PRO A 45 21.80 3.92 -9.00
N ASP A 46 22.68 3.24 -8.27
CA ASP A 46 23.03 1.82 -8.41
C ASP A 46 22.33 0.91 -7.39
N GLU A 47 21.65 1.48 -6.41
CA GLU A 47 20.89 0.72 -5.41
C GLU A 47 19.52 0.29 -5.96
N ARG A 48 18.94 -0.78 -5.43
CA ARG A 48 17.57 -1.19 -5.81
C ARG A 48 16.56 -0.23 -5.20
N GLY A 49 15.59 0.21 -6.01
CA GLY A 49 14.43 0.98 -5.57
C GLY A 49 13.22 0.10 -5.26
N ASP A 50 12.10 0.73 -4.92
CA ASP A 50 10.85 0.05 -4.64
C ASP A 50 10.34 -0.72 -5.87
N ALA A 51 10.47 -0.14 -7.08
CA ALA A 51 10.04 -0.82 -8.31
C ALA A 51 10.91 -2.06 -8.63
N ASP A 52 12.21 -2.01 -8.33
CA ASP A 52 13.11 -3.16 -8.46
C ASP A 52 12.76 -4.26 -7.46
N GLU A 53 12.37 -3.88 -6.25
CA GLU A 53 11.96 -4.82 -5.21
C GLU A 53 10.64 -5.51 -5.57
N VAL A 54 9.70 -4.76 -6.14
CA VAL A 54 8.48 -5.34 -6.71
C VAL A 54 8.81 -6.32 -7.81
N ALA A 55 9.68 -5.98 -8.76
CA ALA A 55 10.09 -6.90 -9.83
C ALA A 55 10.78 -8.16 -9.27
N ARG A 56 11.65 -8.00 -8.26
CA ARG A 56 12.31 -9.13 -7.59
C ARG A 56 11.31 -10.10 -6.98
N LEU A 57 10.29 -9.59 -6.30
CA LEU A 57 9.31 -10.39 -5.57
C LEU A 57 8.21 -10.96 -6.49
N ALA A 58 7.64 -10.13 -7.37
CA ALA A 58 6.48 -10.50 -8.18
C ALA A 58 6.84 -11.26 -9.46
N GLY A 59 8.04 -11.06 -10.02
CA GLY A 59 8.47 -11.67 -11.27
C GLY A 59 8.40 -10.71 -12.46
N ALA A 60 7.91 -11.20 -13.61
CA ALA A 60 8.00 -10.52 -14.90
C ALA A 60 7.05 -9.32 -15.03
N VAL A 61 7.36 -8.23 -14.33
CA VAL A 61 6.69 -6.93 -14.46
C VAL A 61 7.54 -5.95 -15.25
N THR A 62 6.90 -4.99 -15.92
CA THR A 62 7.60 -3.79 -16.40
C THR A 62 7.74 -2.81 -15.24
N ALA A 63 8.95 -2.66 -14.69
CA ALA A 63 9.25 -1.70 -13.64
C ALA A 63 9.72 -0.35 -14.23
N ALA A 64 9.16 0.76 -13.75
CA ALA A 64 9.52 2.10 -14.20
C ALA A 64 9.59 3.09 -13.04
N GLU A 65 10.60 3.98 -13.09
CA GLU A 65 10.74 5.16 -12.25
C GLU A 65 10.76 6.41 -13.14
N LEU A 66 10.14 7.52 -12.72
CA LEU A 66 10.28 8.80 -13.45
C LEU A 66 11.46 9.62 -12.92
N ALA A 67 11.70 9.55 -11.61
CA ALA A 67 12.83 10.22 -10.98
C ALA A 67 13.36 9.45 -9.78
N ARG A 68 14.67 9.58 -9.57
CA ARG A 68 15.38 9.09 -8.39
C ARG A 68 16.12 10.22 -7.69
N TYR A 69 15.95 10.32 -6.38
CA TYR A 69 16.57 11.32 -5.53
C TYR A 69 17.38 10.66 -4.40
N PRO A 70 18.60 11.12 -4.10
CA PRO A 70 19.51 10.42 -3.19
C PRO A 70 19.12 10.51 -1.71
N GLU A 71 18.44 11.57 -1.30
CA GLU A 71 18.13 11.80 0.11
C GLU A 71 16.81 11.14 0.54
N PRO A 72 16.74 10.51 1.73
CA PRO A 72 15.54 9.82 2.23
C PRO A 72 14.51 10.82 2.78
N LEU A 73 13.99 11.65 1.89
CA LEU A 73 13.06 12.73 2.19
C LEU A 73 11.80 12.60 1.31
N ALA A 74 10.76 13.38 1.63
CA ALA A 74 9.61 13.52 0.75
C ALA A 74 10.06 14.01 -0.64
N PRO A 75 9.45 13.52 -1.75
CA PRO A 75 9.92 13.78 -3.12
C PRO A 75 10.18 15.25 -3.46
N ALA A 76 9.23 16.15 -3.19
CA ALA A 76 9.42 17.58 -3.45
C ALA A 76 10.64 18.17 -2.72
N THR A 77 10.91 17.71 -1.49
CA THR A 77 12.06 18.15 -0.70
C THR A 77 13.35 17.51 -1.20
N ALA A 78 13.34 16.22 -1.56
CA ALA A 78 14.50 15.52 -2.11
C ALA A 78 14.93 16.10 -3.47
N ALA A 79 13.96 16.43 -4.34
CA ALA A 79 14.20 17.12 -5.60
C ALA A 79 14.86 18.49 -5.37
N ARG A 80 14.26 19.31 -4.49
CA ARG A 80 14.78 20.65 -4.15
C ARG A 80 16.21 20.58 -3.61
N ARG A 81 16.50 19.69 -2.65
CA ARG A 81 17.82 19.62 -2.01
C ARG A 81 18.90 19.04 -2.92
N SER A 82 18.53 18.14 -3.82
CA SER A 82 19.46 17.60 -4.83
C SER A 82 19.63 18.50 -6.06
N GLY A 83 18.89 19.62 -6.15
CA GLY A 83 18.90 20.51 -7.32
C GLY A 83 18.32 19.87 -8.59
N ARG A 84 17.51 18.82 -8.44
CA ARG A 84 16.88 18.07 -9.54
C ARG A 84 15.45 18.52 -9.77
N ALA A 85 14.94 18.34 -10.99
CA ALA A 85 13.55 18.63 -11.31
C ALA A 85 12.60 17.75 -10.47
N PRO A 86 11.49 18.32 -9.94
CA PRO A 86 10.45 17.55 -9.28
C PRO A 86 9.61 16.76 -10.30
N VAL A 87 8.99 15.67 -9.86
CA VAL A 87 7.99 14.94 -10.65
C VAL A 87 6.65 15.67 -10.55
N ARG A 88 5.95 15.82 -11.68
CA ARG A 88 4.63 16.46 -11.76
C ARG A 88 3.52 15.41 -11.87
N PRO A 89 2.35 15.59 -11.23
CA PRO A 89 1.23 14.65 -11.36
C PRO A 89 0.82 14.35 -12.81
N GLY A 90 0.90 15.35 -13.70
CA GLY A 90 0.63 15.17 -15.14
C GLY A 90 1.60 14.20 -15.83
N GLU A 91 2.90 14.28 -15.50
CA GLU A 91 3.93 13.36 -16.03
C GLU A 91 3.67 11.93 -15.56
N VAL A 92 3.24 11.77 -14.29
CA VAL A 92 2.85 10.47 -13.74
C VAL A 92 1.65 9.89 -14.48
N ALA A 93 0.61 10.70 -14.68
CA ALA A 93 -0.60 10.28 -15.38
C ALA A 93 -0.29 9.89 -16.83
N GLU A 94 0.51 10.67 -17.55
CA GLU A 94 0.93 10.36 -18.91
C GLU A 94 1.73 9.05 -18.99
N ALA A 95 2.70 8.85 -18.09
CA ALA A 95 3.49 7.63 -18.03
C ALA A 95 2.63 6.40 -17.71
N ALA A 96 1.70 6.51 -16.75
CA ALA A 96 0.77 5.43 -16.41
C ALA A 96 -0.17 5.11 -17.58
N ALA A 97 -0.74 6.11 -18.25
CA ALA A 97 -1.59 5.93 -19.42
C ALA A 97 -0.84 5.26 -20.58
N LYS A 98 0.43 5.63 -20.80
CA LYS A 98 1.29 4.99 -21.79
C LYS A 98 1.54 3.51 -21.46
N LEU A 99 1.87 3.18 -20.21
CA LEU A 99 2.06 1.80 -19.78
C LEU A 99 0.78 0.97 -19.95
N ALA A 100 -0.38 1.57 -19.68
CA ALA A 100 -1.69 0.94 -19.83
C ALA A 100 -2.07 0.59 -21.27
N THR A 101 -1.37 1.13 -22.29
CA THR A 101 -1.58 0.71 -23.69
C THR A 101 -1.04 -0.69 -23.98
N GLY A 102 -0.10 -1.18 -23.19
CA GLY A 102 0.57 -2.46 -23.39
C GLY A 102 0.47 -3.43 -22.21
N HIS A 103 -0.23 -3.05 -21.13
CA HIS A 103 -0.37 -3.88 -19.94
C HIS A 103 -1.83 -3.93 -19.49
N ASP A 104 -2.21 -5.10 -18.99
CA ASP A 104 -3.52 -5.38 -18.43
C ASP A 104 -3.78 -4.67 -17.09
N LEU A 105 -2.71 -4.35 -16.35
CA LEU A 105 -2.73 -3.69 -15.05
C LEU A 105 -1.46 -2.85 -14.87
N VAL A 106 -1.63 -1.57 -14.52
CA VAL A 106 -0.56 -0.66 -14.10
C VAL A 106 -0.75 -0.33 -12.63
N LEU A 107 0.25 -0.61 -11.81
CA LEU A 107 0.28 -0.24 -10.40
C LEU A 107 1.10 1.04 -10.25
N VAL A 108 0.47 2.12 -9.77
CA VAL A 108 1.16 3.40 -9.51
C VAL A 108 1.40 3.52 -8.01
N GLU A 109 2.62 3.29 -7.56
CA GLU A 109 2.95 3.30 -6.14
C GLU A 109 3.44 4.67 -5.68
N GLY A 110 2.77 5.27 -4.70
CA GLY A 110 3.19 6.54 -4.11
C GLY A 110 4.46 6.48 -3.25
N ALA A 111 4.84 7.64 -2.72
CA ALA A 111 5.86 7.78 -1.69
C ALA A 111 5.20 8.27 -0.39
N GLY A 112 5.39 7.56 0.72
CA GLY A 112 4.70 7.89 1.98
C GLY A 112 3.18 7.75 1.89
N GLY A 113 2.44 8.82 2.23
CA GLY A 113 0.97 8.84 2.20
C GLY A 113 0.37 9.67 1.07
N LEU A 114 -0.97 9.64 0.97
CA LEU A 114 -1.74 10.19 -0.16
C LEU A 114 -1.39 11.64 -0.54
N LEU A 115 -1.18 12.49 0.47
CA LEU A 115 -0.93 13.92 0.30
C LEU A 115 0.56 14.31 0.32
N VAL A 116 1.46 13.33 0.21
CA VAL A 116 2.88 13.62 0.04
C VAL A 116 3.09 14.36 -1.28
N ARG A 117 3.82 15.48 -1.21
CA ARG A 117 4.05 16.35 -2.35
C ARG A 117 5.16 15.83 -3.25
N PHE A 118 4.86 15.74 -4.54
CA PHE A 118 5.83 15.47 -5.59
C PHE A 118 6.56 16.73 -6.05
N ASP A 119 5.91 17.90 -5.93
CA ASP A 119 6.44 19.17 -6.41
C ASP A 119 6.16 20.37 -5.47
N PRO A 120 6.81 21.54 -5.71
CA PRO A 120 6.61 22.76 -4.92
C PRO A 120 5.18 23.33 -4.94
N GLU A 121 4.44 23.08 -6.01
CA GLU A 121 3.08 23.55 -6.29
C GLU A 121 2.04 22.73 -5.52
N GLY A 122 2.47 21.64 -4.89
CA GLY A 122 1.66 20.84 -3.99
C GLY A 122 0.99 19.66 -4.68
N GLY A 123 1.43 19.27 -5.87
CA GLY A 123 0.95 18.07 -6.56
C GLY A 123 1.21 16.80 -5.74
N THR A 124 0.22 15.92 -5.66
CA THR A 124 0.21 14.71 -4.83
C THR A 124 -0.25 13.49 -5.62
N LEU A 125 -0.23 12.31 -4.98
CA LEU A 125 -0.78 11.10 -5.57
C LEU A 125 -2.31 11.15 -5.73
N ALA A 126 -3.01 11.95 -4.93
CA ALA A 126 -4.44 12.19 -5.11
C ALA A 126 -4.73 12.88 -6.45
N ASP A 127 -3.86 13.82 -6.86
CA ASP A 127 -4.00 14.52 -8.14
C ASP A 127 -3.70 13.58 -9.31
N VAL A 128 -2.74 12.67 -9.15
CA VAL A 128 -2.47 11.59 -10.13
C VAL A 128 -3.70 10.68 -10.28
N ALA A 129 -4.30 10.23 -9.19
CA ALA A 129 -5.51 9.40 -9.21
C ALA A 129 -6.67 10.12 -9.91
N ALA A 130 -6.86 11.41 -9.62
CA ALA A 130 -7.89 12.23 -10.25
C ALA A 130 -7.69 12.38 -11.77
N LEU A 131 -6.45 12.68 -12.20
CA LEU A 131 -6.10 12.82 -13.63
C LEU A 131 -6.34 11.53 -14.42
N LEU A 132 -6.13 10.38 -13.78
CA LEU A 132 -6.31 9.07 -14.40
C LEU A 132 -7.75 8.54 -14.29
N GLY A 133 -8.59 9.14 -13.46
CA GLY A 133 -9.85 8.51 -13.02
C GLY A 133 -9.61 7.13 -12.39
N ALA A 134 -8.45 6.94 -11.76
CA ALA A 134 -8.02 5.65 -11.26
C ALA A 134 -8.46 5.44 -9.80
N PRO A 135 -8.93 4.24 -9.46
CA PRO A 135 -9.24 3.90 -8.09
C PRO A 135 -7.96 3.74 -7.26
N VAL A 136 -8.11 3.86 -5.95
CA VAL A 136 -7.01 3.89 -4.98
C VAL A 136 -7.10 2.69 -4.02
N LEU A 137 -5.99 1.98 -3.85
CA LEU A 137 -5.79 1.00 -2.80
C LEU A 137 -5.01 1.65 -1.64
N LEU A 138 -5.55 1.56 -0.42
CA LEU A 138 -4.94 2.13 0.77
C LEU A 138 -4.21 1.05 1.59
N VAL A 139 -2.90 1.21 1.77
CA VAL A 139 -2.11 0.35 2.64
C VAL A 139 -2.02 0.94 4.06
N ALA A 140 -2.49 0.19 5.05
CA ALA A 140 -2.52 0.61 6.45
C ALA A 140 -1.64 -0.28 7.34
N ALA A 141 -1.21 0.25 8.47
CA ALA A 141 -0.59 -0.53 9.54
C ALA A 141 -1.66 -1.31 10.33
N ALA A 142 -1.27 -2.39 11.01
CA ALA A 142 -2.20 -3.20 11.82
C ALA A 142 -2.52 -2.55 13.18
N GLY A 143 -1.56 -1.88 13.80
CA GLY A 143 -1.59 -1.54 15.23
C GLY A 143 -2.30 -0.23 15.59
N LEU A 144 -2.15 0.16 16.86
CA LEU A 144 -2.76 1.35 17.45
C LEU A 144 -2.41 2.63 16.66
N GLY A 145 -3.39 3.51 16.49
CA GLY A 145 -3.28 4.75 15.72
C GLY A 145 -3.65 4.63 14.24
N THR A 146 -3.70 3.41 13.69
CA THR A 146 -4.03 3.17 12.27
C THR A 146 -5.42 3.66 11.89
N LEU A 147 -6.41 3.56 12.80
CA LEU A 147 -7.79 3.94 12.53
C LEU A 147 -7.92 5.43 12.20
N ASN A 148 -7.23 6.30 12.95
CA ASN A 148 -7.24 7.74 12.70
C ASN A 148 -6.69 8.05 11.31
N THR A 149 -5.49 7.54 10.99
CA THR A 149 -4.83 7.89 9.72
C THR A 149 -5.53 7.25 8.52
N THR A 150 -6.12 6.07 8.70
CA THR A 150 -6.98 5.43 7.69
C THR A 150 -8.21 6.29 7.43
N GLY A 151 -8.95 6.68 8.48
CA GLY A 151 -10.14 7.53 8.35
C GLY A 151 -9.85 8.91 7.74
N LEU A 152 -8.74 9.55 8.13
CA LEU A 152 -8.30 10.82 7.53
C LEU A 152 -7.99 10.66 6.03
N THR A 153 -7.34 9.55 5.65
CA THR A 153 -6.99 9.30 4.24
C THR A 153 -8.23 8.98 3.40
N ALA A 154 -9.12 8.13 3.92
CA ALA A 154 -10.39 7.79 3.28
C ALA A 154 -11.31 9.00 3.14
N GLY A 155 -11.40 9.85 4.18
CA GLY A 155 -12.15 11.09 4.13
C GLY A 155 -11.65 12.06 3.05
N GLU A 156 -10.33 12.17 2.86
CA GLU A 156 -9.77 13.01 1.79
C GLU A 156 -10.02 12.43 0.40
N LEU A 157 -9.95 11.10 0.23
CA LEU A 157 -10.33 10.44 -1.03
C LEU A 157 -11.79 10.74 -1.36
N ALA A 158 -12.70 10.53 -0.40
CA ALA A 158 -14.12 10.80 -0.56
C ALA A 158 -14.40 12.28 -0.88
N ARG A 159 -13.73 13.22 -0.19
CA ARG A 159 -13.86 14.67 -0.43
C ARG A 159 -13.45 15.05 -1.86
N ARG A 160 -12.52 14.32 -2.46
CA ARG A 160 -12.07 14.51 -3.85
C ARG A 160 -12.85 13.69 -4.87
N GLY A 161 -13.83 12.89 -4.44
CA GLY A 161 -14.58 11.97 -5.32
C GLY A 161 -13.73 10.83 -5.87
N LEU A 162 -12.64 10.46 -5.19
CA LEU A 162 -11.77 9.36 -5.58
C LEU A 162 -12.29 8.04 -5.00
N GLU A 163 -12.39 7.02 -5.86
CA GLU A 163 -12.81 5.69 -5.45
C GLU A 163 -11.72 5.02 -4.60
N LEU A 164 -12.06 4.68 -3.34
CA LEU A 164 -11.25 3.82 -2.50
C LEU A 164 -11.67 2.36 -2.73
N THR A 165 -10.84 1.58 -3.43
CA THR A 165 -11.11 0.15 -3.69
C THR A 165 -11.22 -0.63 -2.38
N GLY A 166 -10.37 -0.30 -1.41
CA GLY A 166 -10.35 -0.93 -0.09
C GLY A 166 -9.02 -0.70 0.63
N VAL A 167 -8.90 -1.36 1.78
CA VAL A 167 -7.74 -1.28 2.66
C VAL A 167 -6.99 -2.61 2.66
N VAL A 168 -5.66 -2.57 2.68
CA VAL A 168 -4.80 -3.74 2.92
C VAL A 168 -3.94 -3.46 4.14
N VAL A 169 -3.88 -4.40 5.07
CA VAL A 169 -2.86 -4.36 6.14
C VAL A 169 -1.54 -4.81 5.53
N GLY A 170 -0.61 -3.87 5.36
CA GLY A 170 0.63 -4.14 4.61
C GLY A 170 1.68 -4.96 5.38
N SER A 171 1.49 -5.15 6.69
CA SER A 171 2.29 -6.04 7.53
C SER A 171 1.49 -6.47 8.76
N TRP A 172 1.07 -7.73 8.76
CA TRP A 172 0.33 -8.39 9.83
C TRP A 172 1.31 -9.16 10.72
N PRO A 173 1.42 -8.81 12.02
CA PRO A 173 2.37 -9.45 12.92
C PRO A 173 2.03 -10.93 13.14
N ALA A 174 3.06 -11.77 13.32
CA ALA A 174 2.88 -13.16 13.71
C ALA A 174 2.14 -13.26 15.07
N GLU A 175 2.55 -12.42 16.02
CA GLU A 175 1.89 -12.24 17.31
C GLU A 175 1.12 -10.92 17.32
N ALA A 176 -0.14 -10.97 16.91
CA ALA A 176 -1.03 -9.80 16.90
C ALA A 176 -1.51 -9.47 18.31
N ASP A 177 -1.26 -8.22 18.74
CA ASP A 177 -1.82 -7.67 19.98
C ASP A 177 -3.32 -7.40 19.88
N LEU A 178 -3.94 -6.98 20.99
CA LEU A 178 -5.36 -6.69 21.04
C LEU A 178 -5.77 -5.61 20.03
N ALA A 179 -4.96 -4.55 19.87
CA ALA A 179 -5.26 -3.47 18.94
C ALA A 179 -5.29 -3.97 17.49
N CYS A 180 -4.29 -4.75 17.08
CA CYS A 180 -4.23 -5.35 15.75
C CYS A 180 -5.48 -6.20 15.45
N ARG A 181 -5.91 -7.01 16.42
CA ARG A 181 -7.07 -7.89 16.28
C ARG A 181 -8.38 -7.11 16.18
N CYS A 182 -8.61 -6.13 17.06
CA CYS A 182 -9.79 -5.27 17.01
C CYS A 182 -9.85 -4.46 15.70
N ASN A 183 -8.70 -3.95 15.25
CA ASN A 183 -8.62 -3.14 14.04
C ASN A 183 -9.05 -3.90 12.77
N LEU A 184 -9.08 -5.24 12.75
CA LEU A 184 -9.64 -5.98 11.62
C LEU A 184 -11.14 -5.71 11.41
N ALA A 185 -11.88 -5.43 12.49
CA ALA A 185 -13.28 -5.03 12.42
C ALA A 185 -13.42 -3.52 12.16
N ASP A 186 -12.61 -2.71 12.84
CA ASP A 186 -12.75 -1.24 12.82
C ASP A 186 -12.22 -0.59 11.53
N LEU A 187 -11.20 -1.17 10.88
CA LEU A 187 -10.60 -0.62 9.66
C LEU A 187 -11.62 -0.44 8.53
N PRO A 188 -12.45 -1.44 8.18
CA PRO A 188 -13.52 -1.27 7.21
C PRO A 188 -14.51 -0.15 7.55
N GLU A 189 -14.85 0.02 8.83
CA GLU A 189 -15.81 1.03 9.27
C GLU A 189 -15.27 2.43 9.08
N VAL A 190 -14.05 2.71 9.58
CA VAL A 190 -13.45 4.05 9.46
C VAL A 190 -13.04 4.39 8.02
N ALA A 191 -12.74 3.38 7.20
CA ALA A 191 -12.41 3.56 5.79
C ALA A 191 -13.66 3.71 4.89
N ALA A 192 -14.84 3.31 5.38
CA ALA A 192 -16.04 3.09 4.57
C ALA A 192 -15.76 2.25 3.30
N ALA A 193 -14.86 1.26 3.42
CA ALA A 193 -14.36 0.45 2.32
C ALA A 193 -13.93 -0.93 2.84
N PRO A 194 -13.95 -2.00 2.02
CA PRO A 194 -13.65 -3.35 2.49
C PRO A 194 -12.17 -3.51 2.89
N LEU A 195 -11.91 -4.40 3.85
CA LEU A 195 -10.57 -4.96 4.05
C LEU A 195 -10.32 -5.99 2.94
N LEU A 196 -9.26 -5.79 2.17
CA LEU A 196 -8.93 -6.57 0.97
C LEU A 196 -7.68 -7.43 1.13
N GLY A 197 -7.06 -7.43 2.30
CA GLY A 197 -5.92 -8.30 2.55
C GLY A 197 -5.16 -7.97 3.82
N ALA A 198 -4.34 -8.92 4.22
CA ALA A 198 -3.39 -8.79 5.32
C ALA A 198 -2.13 -9.59 4.99
N LEU A 199 -1.05 -8.87 4.68
CA LEU A 199 0.22 -9.48 4.30
C LEU A 199 1.00 -9.90 5.54
N PRO A 200 1.62 -11.09 5.61
CA PRO A 200 2.38 -11.49 6.79
C PRO A 200 3.63 -10.62 6.98
N ALA A 201 3.93 -10.29 8.23
CA ALA A 201 5.18 -9.61 8.58
C ALA A 201 6.39 -10.41 8.08
N GLY A 202 7.37 -9.71 7.50
CA GLY A 202 8.55 -10.34 6.92
C GLY A 202 8.35 -10.92 5.52
N ALA A 203 7.19 -10.74 4.88
CA ALA A 203 6.92 -11.24 3.53
C ALA A 203 7.99 -10.84 2.49
N ALA A 204 8.57 -9.63 2.59
CA ALA A 204 9.65 -9.19 1.69
C ALA A 204 10.92 -10.07 1.77
N ALA A 205 11.16 -10.73 2.91
CA ALA A 205 12.32 -11.59 3.10
C ALA A 205 12.15 -13.00 2.50
N LEU A 206 10.95 -13.35 2.02
CA LEU A 206 10.71 -14.62 1.35
C LEU A 206 11.52 -14.72 0.06
N ALA A 207 11.90 -15.95 -0.29
CA ALA A 207 12.43 -16.20 -1.62
C ALA A 207 11.35 -15.84 -2.66
N PRO A 208 11.72 -15.27 -3.83
CA PRO A 208 10.73 -14.86 -4.84
C PRO A 208 9.75 -15.95 -5.26
N ALA A 209 10.17 -17.22 -5.29
CA ALA A 209 9.26 -18.33 -5.60
C ALA A 209 8.19 -18.51 -4.51
N ASP A 210 8.60 -18.49 -3.24
CA ASP A 210 7.70 -18.64 -2.10
C ASP A 210 6.76 -17.45 -1.95
N PHE A 211 7.27 -16.24 -2.18
CA PHE A 211 6.45 -15.02 -2.21
C PHE A 211 5.33 -15.14 -3.25
N ARG A 212 5.67 -15.51 -4.49
CA ARG A 212 4.68 -15.66 -5.58
C ARG A 212 3.65 -16.75 -5.31
N ALA A 213 4.09 -17.86 -4.71
CA ALA A 213 3.18 -18.95 -4.37
C ALA A 213 2.20 -18.56 -3.25
N ALA A 214 2.63 -17.76 -2.28
CA ALA A 214 1.83 -17.41 -1.11
C ALA A 214 0.98 -16.13 -1.31
N ALA A 215 1.43 -15.18 -2.14
CA ALA A 215 0.80 -13.87 -2.30
C ALA A 215 -0.72 -13.89 -2.60
N PRO A 216 -1.24 -14.77 -3.47
CA PRO A 216 -2.68 -14.84 -3.71
C PRO A 216 -3.50 -15.11 -2.44
N ALA A 217 -2.96 -15.86 -1.47
CA ALA A 217 -3.65 -16.19 -0.23
C ALA A 217 -3.70 -15.04 0.79
N TRP A 218 -3.06 -13.89 0.51
CA TRP A 218 -3.05 -12.71 1.38
C TRP A 218 -3.99 -11.61 0.90
N LEU A 219 -4.53 -11.73 -0.32
CA LEU A 219 -5.30 -10.71 -1.02
C LEU A 219 -6.68 -11.23 -1.42
N ALA A 220 -7.68 -10.35 -1.36
CA ALA A 220 -9.06 -10.67 -1.73
C ALA A 220 -9.22 -10.91 -3.25
N PRO A 221 -10.31 -11.54 -3.70
CA PRO A 221 -10.54 -11.84 -5.11
C PRO A 221 -10.52 -10.63 -6.05
N VAL A 222 -10.95 -9.46 -5.59
CA VAL A 222 -10.89 -8.20 -6.37
C VAL A 222 -9.44 -7.80 -6.70
N LEU A 223 -8.46 -8.30 -5.97
CA LEU A 223 -7.01 -8.13 -6.19
C LEU A 223 -6.36 -9.42 -6.73
N HIS A 224 -7.12 -10.28 -7.40
CA HIS A 224 -6.68 -11.56 -7.99
C HIS A 224 -6.23 -12.63 -6.98
N GLY A 225 -6.55 -12.48 -5.70
CA GLY A 225 -6.23 -13.46 -4.67
C GLY A 225 -7.39 -14.36 -4.27
N THR A 226 -7.24 -15.05 -3.14
CA THR A 226 -8.19 -16.01 -2.56
C THR A 226 -8.44 -15.79 -1.08
N TRP A 227 -7.91 -14.70 -0.51
CA TRP A 227 -8.07 -14.37 0.90
C TRP A 227 -9.51 -13.93 1.21
N ASP A 228 -9.98 -14.30 2.39
CA ASP A 228 -11.32 -13.98 2.87
C ASP A 228 -11.26 -13.21 4.20
N ALA A 229 -11.91 -12.06 4.23
CA ALA A 229 -11.87 -11.14 5.37
C ALA A 229 -12.59 -11.69 6.61
N GLU A 230 -13.67 -12.44 6.41
CA GLU A 230 -14.45 -13.01 7.51
C GLU A 230 -13.69 -14.16 8.17
N ALA A 231 -13.15 -15.09 7.38
CA ALA A 231 -12.32 -16.18 7.85
C ALA A 231 -11.04 -15.68 8.54
N PHE A 232 -10.41 -14.63 8.02
CA PHE A 232 -9.25 -14.02 8.66
C PHE A 232 -9.60 -13.39 10.00
N ARG A 233 -10.71 -12.64 10.07
CA ARG A 233 -11.23 -12.07 11.33
C ARG A 233 -11.56 -13.15 12.36
N ALA A 234 -12.24 -14.21 11.96
CA ALA A 234 -12.59 -15.31 12.84
C ALA A 234 -11.35 -16.00 13.43
N ARG A 235 -10.30 -16.22 12.61
CA ARG A 235 -9.02 -16.79 13.07
C ARG A 235 -8.28 -15.89 14.05
N HIS A 236 -8.40 -14.57 13.89
CA HIS A 236 -7.68 -13.59 14.68
C HIS A 236 -8.56 -12.88 15.72
N ALA A 237 -9.76 -13.38 15.99
CA ALA A 237 -10.69 -12.79 16.94
C ALA A 237 -9.98 -12.55 18.29
N PRO A 238 -10.21 -11.39 18.93
CA PRO A 238 -9.69 -11.16 20.27
C PRO A 238 -10.29 -12.20 21.22
N PRO A 239 -9.54 -12.66 22.23
CA PRO A 239 -10.08 -13.55 23.24
C PRO A 239 -11.31 -12.90 23.89
N GLU A 240 -12.37 -13.68 24.12
CA GLU A 240 -13.55 -13.19 24.83
C GLU A 240 -13.13 -12.62 26.18
N GLY A 241 -13.66 -11.44 26.53
CA GLY A 241 -13.26 -10.68 27.70
C GLY A 241 -13.40 -11.49 29.00
N GLY A 242 -12.30 -12.10 29.44
CA GLY A 242 -12.18 -12.72 30.74
C GLY A 242 -12.09 -11.66 31.83
N ALA A 243 -13.11 -11.63 32.68
CA ALA A 243 -13.19 -11.10 34.04
C ALA A 243 -12.13 -10.05 34.46
N ARG A 244 -12.63 -8.87 34.85
CA ARG A 244 -11.95 -7.98 35.79
C ARG A 244 -11.27 -8.82 36.86
N GLU A 245 -9.95 -8.71 37.00
CA GLU A 245 -9.26 -9.06 38.24
C GLU A 245 -9.84 -8.17 39.35
N ARG A 246 -10.87 -8.68 40.01
CA ARG A 246 -11.30 -8.22 41.32
C ARG A 246 -10.63 -9.13 42.33
N GLY A 247 -9.63 -8.61 43.04
CA GLY A 247 -9.05 -9.23 44.23
C GLY A 247 -7.54 -9.08 44.26
N GLY A 248 -6.89 -8.45 45.24
CA GLY A 248 -7.37 -8.08 46.56
C GLY A 248 -6.69 -6.83 47.07
N GLY A 249 -7.48 -6.03 47.78
CA GLY A 249 -6.93 -5.04 48.68
C GLY A 249 -6.12 -5.71 49.77
N GLN A 250 -5.08 -5.02 50.20
CA GLN A 250 -4.61 -5.00 51.58
C GLN A 250 -3.69 -3.78 51.73
N SER A 251 -4.27 -2.69 52.23
CA SER A 251 -3.57 -1.86 53.22
C SER A 251 -3.78 -2.53 54.59
N PRO A 252 -2.79 -2.43 55.48
CA PRO A 252 -2.79 -1.31 56.42
C PRO A 252 -1.59 -0.38 56.25
#